data_AF-A0A8H4B3V1-F1
#
_entry.id   AF-A0A8H4B3V1-F1
#
_cell.length_a   1.000
_cell.length_b   1.000
_cell.length_c   1.000
_cell.angle_alpha   90.00
_cell.angle_beta   90.00
_cell.angle_gamma   90.00
#
_symmetry.space_group_name_H-M   'P 1'
#
loop_
_entity.id
_entity.type
_entity.pdbx_description
1 polymer ?
#
loop_
_entity_poly.entity_id
_entity_poly.type
_entity_poly.pdbx_seq_one_letter_code
_entity_poly.pdbx_strand_id
1 'polypeptide(L)'
;MTQEINPKVGPLTTDQGAQFRRLLLEFADLFAKDMTQLGRTDLVVHRIFTDDRPPISSRPYMVPLTEQTFINEEVQRMLKIN
;
A
#
# COMPACT_ATOMS: atom_id res chain seq x y z
N MET A 1 -1.92 -34.19 -0.58
CA MET A 1 -2.53 -33.96 0.75
C MET A 1 -1.90 -32.71 1.34
N THR A 2 -2.53 -31.55 1.14
CA THR A 2 -2.15 -30.30 1.80
C THR A 2 -2.68 -30.39 3.23
N GLN A 3 -1.79 -30.46 4.22
CA GLN A 3 -2.23 -30.39 5.62
C GLN A 3 -2.81 -28.99 5.87
N GLU A 4 -4.04 -28.92 6.37
CA GLU A 4 -4.61 -27.68 6.89
C GLU A 4 -3.76 -27.24 8.08
N ILE A 5 -2.97 -26.18 7.89
CA ILE A 5 -2.26 -25.52 8.97
C ILE A 5 -3.34 -24.75 9.72
N ASN A 6 -3.80 -25.29 10.87
CA ASN A 6 -4.66 -24.55 11.77
C ASN A 6 -3.76 -23.72 12.70
N PRO A 7 -3.58 -22.41 12.45
CA PRO A 7 -2.69 -21.61 13.28
C PRO A 7 -3.25 -21.55 14.69
N LYS A 8 -2.45 -21.93 15.69
CA LYS A 8 -2.78 -21.67 17.09
C LYS A 8 -2.75 -20.16 17.33
N VAL A 9 -3.88 -19.50 17.10
CA VAL A 9 -4.09 -18.09 17.41
C VAL A 9 -4.26 -17.94 18.93
N GLY A 10 -3.15 -17.62 19.59
CA GLY A 10 -3.06 -17.29 21.01
C GLY A 10 -1.96 -16.25 21.24
N PRO A 11 -1.86 -15.65 22.44
CA PRO A 11 -0.81 -14.68 22.75
C PRO A 11 0.58 -15.32 22.61
N LEU A 12 1.50 -14.61 21.97
CA LEU A 12 2.88 -15.06 21.79
C LEU A 12 3.56 -15.20 23.16
N THR A 13 4.25 -16.32 23.37
CA THR A 13 5.19 -16.44 24.48
C THR A 13 6.35 -15.47 24.30
N THR A 14 7.08 -15.15 25.39
CA THR A 14 8.23 -14.24 25.35
C THR A 14 9.27 -14.67 24.30
N ASP A 15 9.57 -15.96 24.22
CA ASP A 15 10.54 -16.52 23.29
C ASP A 15 10.07 -16.43 21.85
N GLN A 16 8.81 -16.76 21.58
CA GLN A 16 8.21 -16.60 20.25
C GLN A 16 8.19 -15.13 19.81
N GLY A 17 7.89 -14.21 20.74
CA GLY A 17 7.96 -12.78 20.47
C GLY A 17 9.39 -12.31 20.14
N ALA A 18 10.40 -12.85 20.82
CA ALA A 18 11.80 -12.54 20.53
C ALA A 18 12.24 -13.06 19.15
N GLN A 19 11.85 -14.29 18.81
CA GLN A 19 12.11 -14.88 17.48
C GLN A 19 11.40 -14.09 16.38
N PHE A 20 10.14 -13.72 16.59
CA PHE A 20 9.38 -12.93 15.62
C PHE A 20 9.99 -11.54 15.39
N ARG A 21 10.40 -10.84 16.46
CA ARG A 21 11.11 -9.55 16.33
C ARG A 21 12.42 -9.71 15.55
N ARG A 22 13.17 -10.78 15.79
CA ARG A 22 14.41 -11.05 15.05
C ARG A 22 14.14 -11.25 13.56
N LEU A 23 13.10 -12.00 13.21
CA LEU A 23 12.67 -12.21 11.83
C LEU A 23 12.28 -10.88 11.15
N LEU A 24 11.48 -10.04 11.81
CA LEU A 24 11.10 -8.74 11.27
C LEU A 24 12.30 -7.82 11.05
N LEU A 25 13.32 -7.89 11.92
CA LEU A 25 14.55 -7.11 11.77
C LEU A 25 15.43 -7.65 10.64
N GLU A 26 15.49 -8.97 10.47
CA GLU A 26 16.25 -9.63 9.40
C GLU A 26 15.72 -9.25 8.01
N PHE A 27 14.40 -9.15 7.86
CA PHE A 27 13.74 -8.81 6.59
C PHE A 27 13.20 -7.38 6.58
N ALA A 28 13.76 -6.48 7.39
CA ALA A 28 13.26 -5.12 7.56
C ALA A 28 13.29 -4.29 6.26
N ASP A 29 14.15 -4.67 5.31
CA ASP A 29 14.30 -4.08 3.98
C ASP A 29 13.19 -4.49 3.01
N LEU A 30 12.51 -5.62 3.24
CA LEU A 30 11.39 -6.09 2.43
C LEU A 30 10.07 -5.39 2.77
N PHE A 31 9.97 -4.78 3.95
CA PHE A 31 8.75 -4.12 4.43
C PHE A 31 8.85 -2.60 4.29
N ALA A 32 7.88 -2.01 3.59
CA ALA A 32 7.69 -0.57 3.60
C ALA A 32 7.07 -0.12 4.93
N LYS A 33 7.78 0.74 5.68
CA LYS A 33 7.29 1.37 6.92
C LYS A 33 6.30 2.51 6.64
N ASP A 34 6.40 3.12 5.47
CA ASP A 34 5.49 4.14 4.98
C ASP A 34 5.41 4.09 3.44
N MET A 35 4.52 4.91 2.88
CA MET A 35 4.30 4.96 1.43
C MET A 35 5.49 5.49 0.62
N THR A 36 6.45 6.18 1.24
CA THR A 36 7.66 6.67 0.56
C THR A 36 8.64 5.54 0.26
N GLN A 37 8.54 4.43 1.01
CA GLN A 37 9.38 3.25 0.84
C GLN A 37 8.82 2.25 -0.17
N LEU A 38 7.58 2.41 -0.63
CA LEU A 38 7.09 1.65 -1.77
C LEU A 38 7.85 2.10 -3.01
N GLY A 39 8.81 1.29 -3.43
CA GLY A 39 9.58 1.51 -4.66
C GLY A 39 8.70 1.43 -5.90
N ARG A 40 9.17 2.05 -6.98
CA ARG A 40 8.70 1.79 -8.33
C ARG A 40 9.42 0.56 -8.87
N THR A 41 8.72 -0.26 -9.64
CA THR A 41 9.33 -1.35 -10.39
C THR A 41 9.32 -1.01 -11.87
N ASP A 42 10.51 -0.94 -12.47
CA ASP A 42 10.63 -0.77 -13.93
C ASP A 42 10.44 -2.10 -14.68
N LEU A 43 10.21 -3.21 -13.95
CA LEU A 43 10.07 -4.54 -14.52
C LEU A 43 8.83 -4.70 -15.39
N VAL A 44 7.77 -3.95 -15.09
CA VAL A 44 6.47 -4.09 -15.77
C VAL A 44 5.83 -2.72 -16.00
N VAL A 45 5.56 -2.42 -17.27
CA VAL A 45 4.71 -1.30 -17.67
C VAL A 45 3.38 -1.86 -18.16
N HIS A 46 2.28 -1.48 -17.51
CA HIS A 46 0.94 -1.90 -17.95
C HIS A 46 0.40 -0.93 -19.00
N ARG A 47 0.17 -1.44 -20.22
CA ARG A 47 -0.50 -0.67 -21.27
C ARG A 47 -2.01 -0.75 -21.08
N ILE A 48 -2.64 0.40 -20.87
CA ILE A 48 -4.10 0.54 -20.87
C ILE A 48 -4.56 0.69 -22.32
N PHE A 49 -5.33 -0.27 -22.81
CA PHE A 49 -5.94 -0.22 -24.15
C PHE A 49 -7.28 0.52 -24.07
N THR A 50 -7.39 1.64 -24.78
CA THR A 50 -8.61 2.46 -24.80
C THR A 50 -9.48 2.22 -26.04
N ASP A 51 -9.07 1.31 -26.94
CA ASP A 51 -9.62 1.11 -28.27
C ASP A 51 -9.85 2.47 -28.99
N ASP A 52 -10.89 2.59 -29.80
CA ASP A 52 -11.25 3.82 -30.53
C ASP A 52 -12.15 4.76 -29.72
N ARG A 53 -12.06 4.74 -28.39
CA ARG A 53 -12.88 5.61 -27.53
C ARG A 53 -12.26 7.01 -27.41
N PRO A 54 -13.01 8.09 -27.71
CA PRO A 54 -12.50 9.44 -27.55
C PRO A 54 -12.35 9.81 -26.06
N PRO A 55 -11.43 10.74 -25.71
CA PRO A 55 -11.31 11.24 -24.35
C PRO A 55 -12.61 11.85 -23.83
N ILE A 56 -12.92 11.59 -22.55
CA ILE A 56 -14.09 12.17 -21.88
C ILE A 56 -13.59 13.19 -20.85
N SER A 57 -14.03 14.44 -20.99
CA SER A 57 -13.83 15.47 -19.98
C SER A 57 -15.12 15.66 -19.20
N SER A 58 -15.05 15.52 -17.88
CA SER A 58 -16.16 15.69 -16.96
C SER A 58 -15.78 16.68 -15.86
N ARG A 59 -16.75 17.49 -15.43
CA ARG A 59 -16.54 18.42 -14.32
C ARG A 59 -16.32 17.63 -13.03
N PRO A 60 -15.34 18.01 -12.18
CA PRO A 60 -15.23 17.45 -10.84
C PRO A 60 -16.53 17.67 -10.06
N TYR A 61 -16.91 16.67 -9.27
CA TYR A 61 -18.04 16.82 -8.35
C TYR A 61 -17.68 17.77 -7.21
N MET A 62 -18.66 18.49 -6.68
CA MET A 62 -18.43 19.42 -5.57
C MET A 62 -18.26 18.66 -4.26
N VAL A 63 -17.18 18.92 -3.56
CA VAL A 63 -16.86 18.24 -2.30
C VAL A 63 -17.18 19.17 -1.11
N PRO A 64 -17.79 18.67 -0.01
CA PRO A 64 -17.98 19.44 1.21
C PRO A 64 -16.66 20.02 1.76
N LEU A 65 -16.72 21.20 2.39
CA LEU A 65 -15.52 21.86 2.92
C LEU A 65 -14.74 20.99 3.92
N THR A 66 -15.45 20.19 4.72
CA THR A 66 -14.86 19.26 5.70
C THR A 66 -13.98 18.19 5.06
N GLU A 67 -14.28 17.80 3.82
CA GLU A 67 -13.54 16.77 3.08
C GLU A 67 -12.45 17.38 2.19
N GLN A 68 -12.59 18.65 1.78
CA GLN A 68 -11.60 19.33 0.94
C GLN A 68 -10.22 19.39 1.59
N THR A 69 -10.15 19.64 2.90
CA THR A 69 -8.87 19.68 3.62
C THR A 69 -8.14 18.35 3.54
N PHE A 70 -8.85 17.25 3.83
CA PHE A 70 -8.29 15.90 3.75
C PHE A 70 -7.81 15.55 2.33
N ILE A 71 -8.63 15.84 1.31
CA ILE A 71 -8.25 15.59 -0.09
C ILE A 71 -7.00 16.37 -0.46
N ASN A 72 -6.93 17.65 -0.09
CA ASN A 72 -5.79 18.49 -0.41
C ASN A 72 -4.51 17.99 0.26
N GLU A 73 -4.57 17.64 1.55
CA GLU A 73 -3.43 17.07 2.29
C GLU A 73 -2.93 15.78 1.64
N GLU A 74 -3.85 14.90 1.25
CA GLU A 74 -3.51 13.63 0.64
C GLU A 74 -2.91 13.80 -0.77
N VAL A 75 -3.43 14.70 -1.59
CA VAL A 75 -2.84 15.07 -2.88
C VAL A 75 -1.43 15.62 -2.69
N GLN A 76 -1.22 16.52 -1.72
CA GLN A 76 0.12 17.04 -1.42
C GLN A 76 1.06 15.95 -0.92
N ARG A 77 0.56 14.97 -0.16
CA ARG A 77 1.34 13.80 0.28
C ARG A 77 1.79 12.95 -0.92
N MET A 78 0.89 12.66 -1.85
CA MET A 78 1.21 11.87 -3.05
C MET A 78 2.19 12.60 -3.98
N LEU A 79 2.05 13.92 -4.15
CA LEU A 79 2.96 14.72 -4.99
C LEU A 79 4.40 14.75 -4.47
N LYS A 80 4.61 14.66 -3.15
CA LYS A 80 5.95 14.59 -2.54
C LYS A 80 6.63 13.24 -2.71
N ILE A 81 5.87 12.18 -3.01
CA ILE A 81 6.39 10.81 -3.19
C ILE A 81 6.92 10.60 -4.62
N ASN A 82 6.58 11.50 -5.55
CA ASN A 82 7.09 11.50 -6.93
C ASN A 82 8.50 12.06 -7.04
#